data_AF-A0A662F976-F1
#
_entry.id   AF-A0A662F976-F1
#
_cell.length_a   1.000
_cell.length_b   1.000
_cell.length_c   1.000
_cell.angle_alpha   90.00
_cell.angle_beta   90.00
_cell.angle_gamma   90.00
#
_symmetry.space_group_name_H-M   'P 1'
#
loop_
_entity.id
_entity.type
_entity.pdbx_description
1 polymer ?
#
loop_
_entity_poly.entity_id
_entity_poly.type
_entity_poly.pdbx_seq_one_letter_code
_entity_poly.pdbx_strand_id
1 'polypeptide(L)'
;MKESRDSMLIENDVLVVGDSGGFQILTGKIDWLEPINILRWQEANCDIGIALDVPPVSSVNSIPDSSFVEKCAEKSARNYEIAERNRRSDKLILLKPLQGTKLEHLEIWYNNTKSIELDGYALAPKPIDDPMVFALQVIFIHEREEQERTHIFLGSGLHVIPVIIYSTYFFKSVTFDSTVPSTYGANRIYTIFHAPTSFRIQIPSRRNPPNIRRLPCDCPVCSKVSYADFCKGENDAVGLFVLHNLFTFLKYIHVLDALCDDKDLFLQYIESFCKDETTKAIEMMMYYEEGHTTIECYKKFLPYFKFSRQQSLRQSRLI
;
A
#
# COMPACT_ATOMS: atom_id res chain seq x y z
N MET A 1 9.68 -24.57 -12.63
CA MET A 1 9.27 -23.20 -12.26
C MET A 1 9.52 -22.86 -10.78
N LYS A 2 10.62 -23.34 -10.16
CA LYS A 2 11.22 -22.71 -8.96
C LYS A 2 12.22 -21.59 -9.31
N GLU A 3 12.28 -21.26 -10.61
CA GLU A 3 13.34 -20.45 -11.21
C GLU A 3 13.44 -19.06 -10.61
N SER A 4 12.34 -18.46 -10.13
CA SER A 4 12.36 -17.09 -9.63
C SER A 4 13.01 -16.95 -8.25
N ARG A 5 12.70 -17.83 -7.27
CA ARG A 5 13.37 -17.78 -5.96
C ARG A 5 14.85 -18.09 -6.08
N ASP A 6 15.18 -19.14 -6.82
CA ASP A 6 16.57 -19.57 -7.01
C ASP A 6 17.38 -18.51 -7.78
N SER A 7 16.81 -17.90 -8.84
CA SER A 7 17.51 -16.84 -9.59
C SER A 7 17.65 -15.53 -8.83
N MET A 8 16.72 -15.21 -7.93
CA MET A 8 16.78 -14.03 -7.07
C MET A 8 17.54 -14.28 -5.76
N LEU A 9 18.05 -15.51 -5.54
CA LEU A 9 18.75 -15.92 -4.33
C LEU A 9 17.91 -15.70 -3.06
N ILE A 10 16.60 -15.97 -3.14
CA ILE A 10 15.68 -15.82 -2.00
C ILE A 10 15.70 -17.10 -1.18
N GLU A 11 16.19 -17.03 0.06
CA GLU A 11 16.24 -18.14 1.00
C GLU A 11 14.84 -18.66 1.38
N ASN A 12 14.74 -19.92 1.83
CA ASN A 12 13.45 -20.58 2.09
C ASN A 12 12.72 -20.04 3.34
N ASP A 13 13.39 -19.31 4.22
CA ASP A 13 12.84 -18.69 5.42
C ASP A 13 12.25 -17.28 5.16
N VAL A 14 12.39 -16.76 3.93
CA VAL A 14 11.81 -15.49 3.50
C VAL A 14 10.39 -15.72 2.99
N LEU A 15 9.43 -15.02 3.59
CA LEU A 15 8.05 -14.95 3.08
C LEU A 15 8.00 -14.11 1.79
N VAL A 16 7.45 -14.68 0.73
CA VAL A 16 7.29 -14.02 -0.58
C VAL A 16 5.83 -13.76 -0.88
N VAL A 17 5.50 -12.49 -1.11
CA VAL A 17 4.21 -12.04 -1.64
C VAL A 17 4.34 -11.80 -3.14
N GLY A 18 3.48 -12.46 -3.94
CA GLY A 18 3.45 -12.33 -5.39
C GLY A 18 2.22 -11.56 -5.87
N ASP A 19 2.43 -10.38 -6.46
CA ASP A 19 1.40 -9.67 -7.20
C ASP A 19 1.04 -10.43 -8.50
N SER A 20 -0.22 -10.33 -8.93
CA SER A 20 -0.72 -10.92 -10.17
C SER A 20 -0.30 -10.15 -11.42
N GLY A 21 0.01 -8.87 -11.24
CA GLY A 21 0.36 -7.93 -12.29
C GLY A 21 -0.82 -7.27 -13.00
N GLY A 22 -2.01 -7.26 -12.38
CA GLY A 22 -3.16 -6.47 -12.85
C GLY A 22 -2.82 -5.00 -13.08
N PHE A 23 -1.85 -4.46 -12.32
CA PHE A 23 -1.34 -3.10 -12.52
C PHE A 23 -0.53 -2.94 -13.83
N GLN A 24 0.24 -3.94 -14.28
CA GLN A 24 0.94 -3.84 -15.56
C GLN A 24 -0.04 -3.80 -16.75
N ILE A 25 -1.17 -4.51 -16.66
CA ILE A 25 -2.26 -4.43 -17.65
C ILE A 25 -2.80 -2.99 -17.70
N LEU A 26 -3.07 -2.37 -16.54
CA LEU A 26 -3.51 -0.97 -16.51
C LEU A 26 -2.52 0.00 -17.13
N THR A 27 -1.23 -0.18 -16.87
CA THR A 27 -0.19 0.72 -17.39
C THR A 27 0.12 0.50 -18.87
N GLY A 28 -0.57 -0.43 -19.54
CA GLY A 28 -0.35 -0.76 -20.95
C GLY A 28 1.01 -1.41 -21.21
N LYS A 29 1.67 -1.95 -20.17
CA LYS A 29 2.97 -2.63 -20.31
C LYS A 29 2.83 -4.06 -20.79
N ILE A 30 1.67 -4.67 -20.56
CA ILE A 30 1.35 -6.04 -20.95
C ILE A 30 -0.07 -6.04 -21.52
N ASP A 31 -0.26 -6.65 -22.69
CA ASP A 31 -1.56 -6.69 -23.37
C ASP A 31 -2.54 -7.65 -22.70
N TRP A 32 -2.04 -8.77 -22.19
CA TRP A 32 -2.85 -9.82 -21.59
C TRP A 32 -2.05 -10.71 -20.64
N LEU A 33 -2.67 -11.11 -19.53
CA LEU A 33 -2.16 -12.14 -18.63
C LEU A 33 -3.21 -13.22 -18.43
N GLU A 34 -2.81 -14.47 -18.63
CA GLU A 34 -3.66 -15.64 -18.41
C GLU A 34 -3.74 -15.96 -16.90
N PRO A 35 -4.93 -15.92 -16.26
CA PRO A 35 -5.07 -16.13 -14.82
C PRO A 35 -4.48 -17.46 -14.34
N ILE A 36 -4.61 -18.51 -15.15
CA ILE A 36 -4.06 -19.84 -14.84
C ILE A 36 -2.53 -19.82 -14.79
N ASN A 37 -1.87 -19.08 -15.67
CA ASN A 37 -0.41 -19.01 -15.70
C ASN A 37 0.13 -18.24 -14.49
N ILE A 38 -0.55 -17.16 -14.10
CA ILE A 38 -0.23 -16.41 -12.88
C ILE A 38 -0.35 -17.32 -11.66
N LEU A 39 -1.47 -18.04 -11.53
CA LEU A 39 -1.69 -18.96 -10.42
C LEU A 39 -0.57 -20.00 -10.34
N ARG A 40 -0.21 -20.63 -11.47
CA ARG A 40 0.87 -21.65 -11.50
C ARG A 40 2.23 -21.08 -11.12
N TRP A 41 2.50 -19.83 -11.50
CA TRP A 41 3.73 -19.17 -11.09
C TRP A 41 3.72 -18.85 -9.60
N GLN A 42 2.61 -18.32 -9.06
CA GLN A 42 2.46 -18.03 -7.63
C GLN A 42 2.55 -19.29 -6.77
N GLU A 43 1.87 -20.38 -7.14
CA GLU A 43 1.94 -21.68 -6.43
C GLU A 43 3.37 -22.24 -6.35
N ALA A 44 4.22 -21.92 -7.32
CA ALA A 44 5.58 -22.43 -7.40
C ALA A 44 6.62 -21.52 -6.71
N ASN A 45 6.31 -20.24 -6.48
CA ASN A 45 7.31 -19.24 -6.07
C ASN A 45 6.91 -18.38 -4.85
N CYS A 46 5.63 -18.36 -4.47
CA CYS A 46 5.10 -17.46 -3.45
C CYS A 46 4.52 -18.23 -2.27
N ASP A 47 4.56 -17.58 -1.11
CA ASP A 47 3.87 -18.02 0.10
C ASP A 47 2.48 -17.38 0.17
N ILE A 48 2.37 -16.14 -0.32
CA ILE A 48 1.12 -15.40 -0.47
C ILE A 48 1.01 -14.92 -1.92
N GLY A 49 -0.08 -15.26 -2.59
CA GLY A 49 -0.44 -14.75 -3.90
C GLY A 49 -1.55 -13.70 -3.76
N ILE A 50 -1.54 -12.72 -4.67
CA ILE A 50 -2.71 -11.87 -4.88
C ILE A 50 -3.38 -12.29 -6.19
N ALA A 51 -4.69 -12.55 -6.17
CA ALA A 51 -5.42 -12.99 -7.36
C ALA A 51 -5.49 -11.89 -8.42
N LEU A 52 -5.53 -12.29 -9.70
CA LEU A 52 -5.55 -11.36 -10.84
C LEU A 52 -6.84 -10.56 -10.91
N ASP A 53 -6.77 -9.26 -10.64
CA ASP A 53 -7.87 -8.33 -10.79
C ASP A 53 -7.74 -7.45 -12.05
N VAL A 54 -8.83 -6.74 -12.35
CA VAL A 54 -8.89 -5.68 -13.34
C VAL A 54 -9.21 -4.40 -12.60
N PRO A 55 -8.21 -3.60 -12.21
CA PRO A 55 -8.47 -2.50 -11.29
C PRO A 55 -9.31 -1.39 -11.96
N PRO A 56 -10.31 -0.81 -11.27
CA PRO A 56 -11.28 0.10 -11.88
C PRO A 56 -10.74 1.53 -11.93
N VAL A 57 -9.55 1.75 -12.48
CA VAL A 57 -8.95 3.09 -12.56
C VAL A 57 -8.18 3.30 -13.85
N SER A 58 -8.24 4.52 -14.39
CA SER A 58 -7.38 4.95 -15.50
C SER A 58 -6.01 5.48 -15.02
N SER A 59 -5.92 5.84 -13.74
CA SER A 59 -4.66 6.15 -13.05
C SER A 59 -4.81 5.92 -11.53
N VAL A 60 -3.71 5.79 -10.79
CA VAL A 60 -3.75 5.55 -9.33
C VAL A 60 -4.53 6.61 -8.51
N ASN A 61 -4.81 7.77 -9.10
CA ASN A 61 -5.52 8.87 -8.46
C ASN A 61 -6.91 9.19 -9.07
N SER A 62 -7.38 8.40 -10.06
CA SER A 62 -8.69 8.63 -10.67
C SER A 62 -9.82 8.04 -9.81
N ILE A 63 -10.95 8.75 -9.74
CA ILE A 63 -12.19 8.22 -9.17
C ILE A 63 -13.04 7.71 -10.34
N PRO A 64 -13.30 6.39 -10.43
CA PRO A 64 -14.12 5.82 -11.49
C PRO A 64 -15.61 6.10 -11.26
N ASP A 65 -16.41 5.93 -12.32
CA ASP A 65 -17.86 5.78 -12.18
C ASP A 65 -18.23 4.35 -11.74
N SER A 66 -19.39 4.21 -11.10
CA SER A 66 -19.87 2.95 -10.55
C SER A 66 -20.06 1.85 -11.61
N SER A 67 -20.45 2.19 -12.84
CA SER A 67 -20.65 1.22 -13.91
C SER A 67 -19.32 0.63 -14.42
N PHE A 68 -18.26 1.43 -14.42
CA PHE A 68 -16.92 0.97 -14.71
C PHE A 68 -16.37 0.08 -13.60
N VAL A 69 -16.63 0.44 -12.34
CA VAL A 69 -16.28 -0.41 -11.17
C VAL A 69 -16.94 -1.78 -11.30
N GLU A 70 -18.24 -1.83 -11.61
CA GLU A 70 -18.99 -3.08 -11.78
C GLU A 70 -18.40 -3.97 -12.87
N LYS A 71 -18.16 -3.43 -14.08
CA LYS A 71 -17.54 -4.17 -15.19
C LYS A 71 -16.16 -4.73 -14.84
N CYS A 72 -15.37 -3.98 -14.08
CA CYS A 72 -14.06 -4.41 -13.59
C CYS A 72 -14.19 -5.50 -12.53
N ALA A 73 -15.16 -5.38 -11.61
CA ALA A 73 -15.45 -6.39 -10.60
C ALA A 73 -15.90 -7.71 -11.23
N GLU A 74 -16.80 -7.68 -12.23
CA GLU A 74 -17.25 -8.87 -12.96
C GLU A 74 -16.10 -9.61 -13.66
N LYS A 75 -15.18 -8.86 -14.29
CA LYS A 75 -14.00 -9.47 -14.93
C LYS A 75 -13.06 -10.08 -13.89
N SER A 76 -12.85 -9.39 -12.78
CA SER A 76 -12.01 -9.88 -11.67
C SER A 76 -12.62 -11.12 -11.04
N ALA A 77 -13.95 -11.15 -10.84
CA ALA A 77 -14.67 -12.32 -10.35
C ALA A 77 -14.43 -13.55 -11.23
N ARG A 78 -14.47 -13.41 -12.56
CA ARG A 78 -14.14 -14.53 -13.48
C ARG A 78 -12.71 -15.04 -13.29
N ASN A 79 -11.74 -14.14 -13.07
CA ASN A 79 -10.36 -14.53 -12.80
C ASN A 79 -10.23 -15.26 -11.45
N TYR A 80 -10.96 -14.78 -10.43
CA TYR A 80 -10.97 -15.41 -9.11
C TYR A 80 -11.63 -16.80 -9.16
N GLU A 81 -12.73 -16.97 -9.90
CA GLU A 81 -13.34 -18.29 -10.13
C GLU A 81 -12.38 -19.27 -10.83
N ILE A 82 -11.61 -18.77 -11.80
CA ILE A 82 -10.57 -19.59 -12.44
C ILE A 82 -9.54 -20.00 -11.38
N ALA A 83 -9.11 -19.08 -10.51
CA ALA A 83 -8.13 -19.37 -9.49
C ALA A 83 -8.64 -20.39 -8.46
N GLU A 84 -9.84 -20.18 -7.93
CA GLU A 84 -10.54 -21.06 -6.98
C GLU A 84 -10.68 -22.48 -7.55
N ARG A 85 -11.19 -22.63 -8.78
CA ARG A 85 -11.43 -23.94 -9.40
C ARG A 85 -10.14 -24.67 -9.81
N ASN A 86 -9.04 -23.96 -9.97
CA ASN A 86 -7.79 -24.52 -10.51
C ASN A 86 -6.62 -24.52 -9.52
N ARG A 87 -6.80 -24.04 -8.27
CA ARG A 87 -5.78 -24.18 -7.22
C ARG A 87 -5.45 -25.64 -7.00
N ARG A 88 -4.15 -25.95 -6.90
CA ARG A 88 -3.62 -27.31 -6.75
C ARG A 88 -3.07 -27.57 -5.35
N SER A 89 -2.92 -26.53 -4.54
CA SER A 89 -2.25 -26.60 -3.26
C SER A 89 -2.76 -25.51 -2.32
N ASP A 90 -3.09 -25.89 -1.09
CA ASP A 90 -3.48 -24.96 -0.03
C ASP A 90 -2.28 -24.34 0.70
N LYS A 91 -1.05 -24.64 0.25
CA LYS A 91 0.17 -23.99 0.76
C LYS A 91 0.27 -22.51 0.36
N LEU A 92 -0.32 -22.13 -0.77
CA LEU A 92 -0.38 -20.74 -1.20
C LEU A 92 -1.61 -20.09 -0.56
N ILE A 93 -1.39 -19.05 0.24
CA ILE A 93 -2.49 -18.17 0.66
C ILE A 93 -2.81 -17.25 -0.52
N LEU A 94 -4.03 -17.28 -1.03
CA LEU A 94 -4.44 -16.46 -2.17
C LEU A 94 -5.45 -15.40 -1.74
N LEU A 95 -5.08 -14.12 -1.84
CA LEU A 95 -5.93 -13.00 -1.43
C LEU A 95 -6.66 -12.37 -2.63
N LYS A 96 -7.93 -11.98 -2.44
CA LYS A 96 -8.74 -11.20 -3.40
C LYS A 96 -8.46 -9.71 -3.25
N PRO A 97 -8.05 -8.99 -4.30
CA PRO A 97 -8.09 -7.53 -4.27
C PRO A 97 -9.51 -7.01 -3.97
N LEU A 98 -9.61 -6.08 -3.01
CA LEU A 98 -10.77 -5.21 -2.79
C LEU A 98 -10.48 -3.85 -3.40
N GLN A 99 -11.16 -3.52 -4.50
CA GLN A 99 -11.01 -2.23 -5.17
C GLN A 99 -12.20 -1.31 -4.83
N GLY A 100 -11.92 0.00 -4.80
CA GLY A 100 -12.96 1.02 -4.66
C GLY A 100 -12.46 2.25 -3.90
N THR A 101 -13.10 3.39 -4.19
CA THR A 101 -12.68 4.70 -3.67
C THR A 101 -13.68 5.31 -2.68
N LYS A 102 -14.93 4.80 -2.68
CA LYS A 102 -16.04 5.21 -1.83
C LYS A 102 -16.87 3.97 -1.47
N LEU A 103 -17.72 4.09 -0.45
CA LEU A 103 -18.50 2.96 0.07
C LEU A 103 -19.31 2.24 -1.03
N GLU A 104 -19.96 2.98 -1.91
CA GLU A 104 -20.70 2.41 -3.05
C GLU A 104 -19.82 1.53 -3.95
N HIS A 105 -18.57 1.95 -4.23
CA HIS A 105 -17.65 1.16 -5.04
C HIS A 105 -17.24 -0.14 -4.35
N LEU A 106 -17.00 -0.07 -3.02
CA LEU A 106 -16.65 -1.24 -2.22
C LEU A 106 -17.81 -2.24 -2.18
N GLU A 107 -19.04 -1.76 -2.02
CA GLU A 107 -20.25 -2.59 -2.07
C GLU A 107 -20.41 -3.28 -3.43
N ILE A 108 -20.26 -2.55 -4.54
CA ILE A 108 -20.32 -3.13 -5.88
C ILE A 108 -19.25 -4.22 -6.04
N TRP A 109 -18.01 -3.92 -5.68
CA TRP A 109 -16.90 -4.86 -5.83
C TRP A 109 -17.08 -6.10 -4.97
N TYR A 110 -17.42 -5.91 -3.70
CA TYR A 110 -17.64 -6.98 -2.73
C TYR A 110 -18.79 -7.90 -3.18
N ASN A 111 -19.94 -7.35 -3.55
CA ASN A 111 -21.09 -8.16 -3.96
C ASN A 111 -20.83 -8.99 -5.23
N ASN A 112 -19.96 -8.52 -6.12
CA ASN A 112 -19.54 -9.27 -7.31
C ASN A 112 -18.52 -10.38 -7.02
N THR A 113 -17.82 -10.34 -5.88
CA THR A 113 -16.64 -11.20 -5.62
C THR A 113 -16.74 -12.02 -4.33
N LYS A 114 -17.70 -11.74 -3.45
CA LYS A 114 -17.84 -12.37 -2.14
C LYS A 114 -18.16 -13.87 -2.19
N SER A 115 -18.87 -14.34 -3.22
CA SER A 115 -19.25 -15.75 -3.35
C SER A 115 -18.10 -16.67 -3.76
N ILE A 116 -16.91 -16.12 -4.00
CA ILE A 116 -15.73 -16.86 -4.46
C ILE A 116 -14.82 -17.05 -3.25
N GLU A 117 -14.58 -18.30 -2.89
CA GLU A 117 -13.86 -18.70 -1.68
C GLU A 117 -12.35 -18.75 -1.95
N LEU A 118 -11.67 -17.67 -1.59
CA LEU A 118 -10.21 -17.58 -1.50
C LEU A 118 -9.83 -17.24 -0.06
N ASP A 119 -8.53 -17.18 0.25
CA ASP A 119 -8.03 -17.20 1.63
C ASP A 119 -8.09 -15.83 2.36
N GLY A 120 -8.69 -14.81 1.74
CA GLY A 120 -8.90 -13.48 2.34
C GLY A 120 -8.86 -12.36 1.32
N TYR A 121 -8.62 -11.13 1.79
CA TYR A 121 -8.60 -9.92 0.97
C TYR A 121 -7.28 -9.16 1.05
N ALA A 122 -6.91 -8.57 -0.09
CA ALA A 122 -5.88 -7.54 -0.19
C ALA A 122 -6.55 -6.20 -0.49
N LEU A 123 -6.29 -5.19 0.33
CA LEU A 123 -6.90 -3.87 0.22
C LEU A 123 -6.14 -3.06 -0.83
N ALA A 124 -6.87 -2.51 -1.80
CA ALA A 124 -6.32 -1.67 -2.86
C ALA A 124 -6.89 -0.24 -2.78
N PRO A 125 -6.50 0.54 -1.75
CA PRO A 125 -7.01 1.89 -1.54
C PRO A 125 -6.57 2.84 -2.66
N LYS A 126 -7.55 3.57 -3.23
CA LYS A 126 -7.32 4.59 -4.25
C LYS A 126 -8.19 5.84 -3.96
N PRO A 127 -7.63 7.06 -4.04
CA PRO A 127 -6.24 7.38 -4.34
C PRO A 127 -5.27 6.93 -3.22
N ILE A 128 -4.05 6.55 -3.60
CA ILE A 128 -3.06 5.94 -2.69
C ILE A 128 -2.51 6.89 -1.62
N ASP A 129 -2.86 8.18 -1.71
CA ASP A 129 -2.43 9.24 -0.79
C ASP A 129 -3.56 9.78 0.10
N ASP A 130 -4.74 9.14 0.10
CA ASP A 130 -5.88 9.52 0.94
C ASP A 130 -6.06 8.54 2.12
N PRO A 131 -5.66 8.92 3.35
CA PRO A 131 -5.78 8.07 4.53
C PRO A 131 -7.22 7.61 4.82
N MET A 132 -8.23 8.41 4.44
CA MET A 132 -9.63 8.06 4.67
C MET A 132 -10.06 6.82 3.89
N VAL A 133 -9.52 6.62 2.67
CA VAL A 133 -9.85 5.45 1.85
C VAL A 133 -9.23 4.18 2.45
N PHE A 134 -8.03 4.29 3.03
CA PHE A 134 -7.40 3.18 3.76
C PHE A 134 -8.25 2.77 4.95
N ALA A 135 -8.63 3.73 5.81
CA ALA A 135 -9.50 3.47 6.96
C ALA A 135 -10.84 2.85 6.54
N LEU A 136 -11.48 3.39 5.49
CA LEU A 136 -12.73 2.86 4.96
C LEU A 136 -12.61 1.40 4.53
N GLN A 137 -11.58 1.03 3.76
CA GLN A 137 -11.43 -0.35 3.30
C GLN A 137 -11.13 -1.32 4.47
N VAL A 138 -10.35 -0.89 5.47
CA VAL A 138 -10.07 -1.67 6.67
C VAL A 138 -11.36 -2.00 7.42
N ILE A 139 -12.14 -0.98 7.80
CA ILE A 139 -13.37 -1.22 8.59
C ILE A 139 -14.43 -1.95 7.76
N PHE A 140 -14.50 -1.68 6.45
CA PHE A 140 -15.44 -2.33 5.54
C PHE A 140 -15.25 -3.84 5.51
N ILE A 141 -14.00 -4.29 5.36
CA ILE A 141 -13.71 -5.72 5.29
C ILE A 141 -13.77 -6.38 6.67
N HIS A 142 -13.30 -5.70 7.73
CA HIS A 142 -13.36 -6.23 9.10
C HIS A 142 -14.81 -6.42 9.56
N GLU A 143 -15.75 -5.56 9.13
CA GLU A 143 -17.18 -5.73 9.43
C GLU A 143 -17.82 -6.94 8.73
N ARG A 144 -17.24 -7.41 7.61
CA ARG A 144 -17.89 -8.37 6.71
C ARG A 144 -17.24 -9.75 6.69
N GLU A 145 -15.94 -9.83 6.96
CA GLU A 145 -15.13 -11.01 6.74
C GLU A 145 -14.30 -11.33 7.99
N GLU A 146 -14.36 -12.58 8.42
CA GLU A 146 -13.47 -13.10 9.44
C GLU A 146 -12.13 -13.48 8.79
N GLN A 147 -11.22 -12.51 8.66
CA GLN A 147 -9.87 -12.75 8.15
C GLN A 147 -8.79 -12.44 9.19
N GLU A 148 -7.87 -13.38 9.41
CA GLU A 148 -6.75 -13.15 10.31
C GLU A 148 -5.72 -12.18 9.72
N ARG A 149 -5.56 -12.17 8.39
CA ARG A 149 -4.51 -11.41 7.72
C ARG A 149 -5.02 -10.57 6.57
N THR A 150 -4.32 -9.47 6.31
CA THR A 150 -4.55 -8.63 5.13
C THR A 150 -3.24 -8.12 4.53
N HIS A 151 -3.29 -7.78 3.25
CA HIS A 151 -2.24 -7.07 2.54
C HIS A 151 -2.78 -5.74 2.01
N ILE A 152 -2.07 -4.63 2.21
CA ILE A 152 -2.51 -3.30 1.77
C ILE A 152 -1.56 -2.80 0.69
N PHE A 153 -2.09 -2.62 -0.51
CA PHE A 153 -1.31 -2.19 -1.66
C PHE A 153 -0.83 -0.74 -1.55
N LEU A 154 0.41 -0.50 -1.98
CA LEU A 154 1.00 0.83 -2.20
C LEU A 154 0.94 1.74 -0.96
N GLY A 155 1.04 1.15 0.23
CA GLY A 155 0.97 1.82 1.54
C GLY A 155 2.19 2.68 1.91
N SER A 156 2.73 3.45 0.98
CA SER A 156 4.06 4.07 1.12
C SER A 156 4.06 5.54 1.56
N GLY A 157 2.89 6.18 1.63
CA GLY A 157 2.79 7.57 2.05
C GLY A 157 2.94 7.72 3.56
N LEU A 158 3.72 8.68 4.02
CA LEU A 158 3.91 8.94 5.46
C LEU A 158 2.62 9.26 6.22
N HIS A 159 1.58 9.68 5.51
CA HIS A 159 0.27 9.98 6.09
C HIS A 159 -0.68 8.77 6.08
N VAL A 160 -0.39 7.73 5.28
CA VAL A 160 -1.19 6.50 5.22
C VAL A 160 -0.60 5.39 6.09
N ILE A 161 0.72 5.36 6.29
CA ILE A 161 1.39 4.37 7.14
C ILE A 161 0.81 4.33 8.56
N PRO A 162 0.53 5.45 9.25
CA PRO A 162 -0.10 5.38 10.57
C PRO A 162 -1.47 4.69 10.55
N VAL A 163 -2.27 4.86 9.49
CA VAL A 163 -3.56 4.16 9.33
C VAL A 163 -3.36 2.66 9.10
N ILE A 164 -2.32 2.29 8.33
CA ILE A 164 -1.94 0.89 8.12
C ILE A 164 -1.52 0.24 9.44
N ILE A 165 -0.67 0.90 10.23
CA ILE A 165 -0.24 0.39 11.54
C ILE A 165 -1.42 0.27 12.49
N TYR A 166 -2.30 1.27 12.54
CA TYR A 166 -3.51 1.20 13.35
C TYR A 166 -4.44 0.04 12.94
N SER A 167 -4.37 -0.40 11.68
CA SER A 167 -5.17 -1.54 11.23
C SER A 167 -4.83 -2.87 11.90
N THR A 168 -3.68 -2.95 12.59
CA THR A 168 -3.27 -4.13 13.39
C THR A 168 -4.17 -4.38 14.61
N TYR A 169 -4.94 -3.39 15.05
CA TYR A 169 -5.98 -3.62 16.07
C TYR A 169 -7.20 -4.40 15.54
N PHE A 170 -7.36 -4.47 14.21
CA PHE A 170 -8.46 -5.18 13.55
C PHE A 170 -8.04 -6.52 12.96
N PHE A 171 -6.75 -6.68 12.61
CA PHE A 171 -6.24 -7.91 12.01
C PHE A 171 -5.00 -8.40 12.74
N LYS A 172 -4.91 -9.72 12.93
CA LYS A 172 -3.75 -10.37 13.55
C LYS A 172 -2.46 -10.19 12.75
N SER A 173 -2.54 -10.04 11.43
CA SER A 173 -1.38 -9.78 10.58
C SER A 173 -1.70 -8.80 9.45
N VAL A 174 -1.03 -7.65 9.46
CA VAL A 174 -1.12 -6.64 8.41
C VAL A 174 0.23 -6.57 7.68
N THR A 175 0.18 -6.60 6.36
CA THR A 175 1.36 -6.39 5.50
C THR A 175 1.05 -5.31 4.48
N PHE A 176 2.08 -4.64 3.96
CA PHE A 176 1.94 -3.67 2.87
C PHE A 176 3.25 -3.61 2.08
N ASP A 177 3.18 -3.11 0.85
CA ASP A 177 4.34 -2.96 -0.03
C ASP A 177 4.75 -1.50 -0.24
N SER A 178 6.01 -1.30 -0.63
CA SER A 178 6.54 0.00 -1.00
C SER A 178 7.61 -0.07 -2.07
N THR A 179 7.48 0.79 -3.08
CA THR A 179 8.55 1.07 -4.05
C THR A 179 9.35 2.32 -3.70
N VAL A 180 8.99 3.06 -2.64
CA VAL A 180 9.60 4.37 -2.33
C VAL A 180 11.12 4.29 -2.19
N PRO A 181 11.71 3.35 -1.41
CA PRO A 181 13.16 3.26 -1.28
C PRO A 181 13.88 3.10 -2.63
N SER A 182 13.37 2.20 -3.48
CA SER A 182 13.93 1.89 -4.79
C SER A 182 13.74 3.02 -5.79
N THR A 183 12.51 3.54 -5.89
CA THR A 183 12.16 4.64 -6.80
C THR A 183 12.95 5.90 -6.46
N TYR A 184 13.04 6.26 -5.17
CA TYR A 184 13.82 7.42 -4.75
C TYR A 184 15.31 7.20 -4.93
N GLY A 185 15.79 5.97 -4.72
CA GLY A 185 17.19 5.63 -4.98
C GLY A 185 17.59 5.76 -6.45
N ALA A 186 16.76 5.23 -7.37
CA ALA A 186 16.96 5.39 -8.81
C ALA A 186 16.95 6.86 -9.24
N ASN A 187 16.16 7.70 -8.56
CA ASN A 187 16.11 9.14 -8.79
C ASN A 187 17.15 9.95 -7.98
N ARG A 188 18.07 9.29 -7.26
CA ARG A 188 19.12 9.94 -6.45
C ARG A 188 18.58 10.91 -5.38
N ILE A 189 17.44 10.54 -4.81
CA ILE A 189 16.79 11.26 -3.71
C ILE A 189 17.24 10.61 -2.40
N TYR A 190 17.99 11.36 -1.60
CA TYR A 190 18.36 10.99 -0.24
C TYR A 190 17.26 11.43 0.73
N THR A 191 16.66 10.47 1.44
CA THR A 191 15.49 10.72 2.30
C THR A 191 15.83 10.57 3.78
N ILE A 192 15.42 11.55 4.57
CA ILE A 192 15.47 11.51 6.03
C ILE A 192 14.04 11.54 6.52
N PHE A 193 13.61 10.47 7.19
CA PHE A 193 12.31 10.44 7.85
C PHE A 193 12.45 10.96 9.28
N HIS A 194 11.68 11.98 9.63
CA HIS A 194 11.60 12.55 10.97
C HIS A 194 10.12 12.79 11.28
N ALA A 195 9.51 11.85 12.02
CA ALA A 195 8.05 11.76 12.20
C ALA A 195 7.31 11.59 10.84
N PRO A 196 6.01 11.90 10.63
CA PRO A 196 5.36 11.70 9.33
C PRO A 196 5.75 12.81 8.34
N THR A 197 6.91 13.43 8.54
CA THR A 197 7.55 14.34 7.60
C THR A 197 8.84 13.73 7.11
N SER A 198 9.18 14.00 5.85
CA SER A 198 10.48 13.65 5.30
C SER A 198 11.18 14.89 4.82
N PHE A 199 12.47 15.00 5.14
CA PHE A 199 13.37 15.90 4.44
C PHE A 199 14.03 15.14 3.29
N ARG A 200 14.01 15.73 2.09
CA ARG A 200 14.52 15.09 0.87
C ARG A 200 15.59 15.96 0.26
N ILE A 201 16.71 15.34 -0.07
CA ILE A 201 17.85 16.00 -0.72
C ILE A 201 18.05 15.33 -2.07
N GLN A 202 17.87 16.09 -3.15
CA GLN A 202 18.28 15.66 -4.49
C GLN A 202 19.80 15.76 -4.59
N ILE A 203 20.50 14.62 -4.72
CA ILE A 203 21.97 14.61 -4.81
C ILE A 203 22.39 14.44 -6.27
N PRO A 204 22.95 15.48 -6.92
CA PRO A 204 23.36 15.42 -8.32
C PRO A 204 24.53 14.45 -8.52
N SER A 205 24.69 13.95 -9.75
CA SER A 205 25.77 13.02 -10.10
C SER A 205 27.14 13.70 -10.16
N ARG A 206 27.27 14.97 -10.60
CA ARG A 206 28.59 15.65 -10.69
C ARG A 206 28.57 17.18 -10.61
N ARG A 207 27.43 17.84 -10.35
CA ARG A 207 27.30 19.31 -10.44
C ARG A 207 26.92 19.92 -9.09
N ASN A 208 27.74 20.85 -8.60
CA ASN A 208 27.51 21.67 -7.40
C ASN A 208 26.96 20.88 -6.19
N PRO A 209 27.79 20.04 -5.54
CA PRO A 209 27.36 19.40 -4.31
C PRO A 209 26.99 20.46 -3.25
N PRO A 210 25.86 20.33 -2.54
CA PRO A 210 25.61 21.12 -1.33
C PRO A 210 26.82 21.02 -0.39
N ASN A 211 27.11 22.12 0.31
CA ASN A 211 28.26 22.23 1.23
C ASN A 211 27.99 21.48 2.55
N ILE A 212 27.72 20.18 2.46
CA ILE A 212 27.43 19.29 3.58
C ILE A 212 28.65 18.39 3.78
N ARG A 213 29.30 18.53 4.95
CA ARG A 213 30.50 17.74 5.29
C ARG A 213 30.18 16.39 5.92
N ARG A 214 28.97 16.23 6.49
CA ARG A 214 28.53 15.03 7.21
C ARG A 214 27.13 14.65 6.76
N LEU A 215 26.91 13.35 6.55
CA LEU A 215 25.57 12.84 6.26
C LEU A 215 24.72 12.92 7.53
N PRO A 216 23.51 13.52 7.48
CA PRO A 216 22.63 13.67 8.63
C PRO A 216 21.83 12.39 8.91
N CYS A 217 22.52 11.25 9.08
CA CYS A 217 21.89 9.97 9.37
C CYS A 217 22.89 8.99 10.00
N ASP A 218 22.40 8.16 10.91
CA ASP A 218 23.19 7.15 11.61
C ASP A 218 22.95 5.72 11.06
N CYS A 219 22.46 5.60 9.82
CA CYS A 219 22.24 4.29 9.21
C CYS A 219 23.57 3.58 8.89
N PRO A 220 23.57 2.24 8.74
CA PRO A 220 24.76 1.47 8.39
C PRO A 220 25.50 1.98 7.14
N VAL A 221 24.76 2.54 6.17
CA VAL A 221 25.35 3.17 4.98
C VAL A 221 26.08 4.46 5.36
N CYS A 222 25.37 5.43 5.96
CA CYS A 222 25.91 6.75 6.29
C CYS A 222 27.04 6.71 7.33
N SER A 223 27.12 5.65 8.15
CA SER A 223 28.24 5.43 9.07
C SER A 223 29.56 5.03 8.37
N LYS A 224 29.51 4.53 7.13
CA LYS A 224 30.65 3.97 6.39
C LYS A 224 31.04 4.76 5.15
N VAL A 225 30.13 5.58 4.62
CA VAL A 225 30.35 6.34 3.39
C VAL A 225 30.23 7.84 3.64
N SER A 226 30.82 8.63 2.75
CA SER A 226 30.78 10.08 2.77
C SER A 226 29.74 10.63 1.79
N TYR A 227 29.46 11.94 1.87
CA TYR A 227 28.66 12.62 0.87
C TYR A 227 29.21 12.44 -0.57
N ALA A 228 30.55 12.41 -0.72
CA ALA A 228 31.20 12.24 -2.02
C ALA A 228 30.91 10.88 -2.66
N ASP A 229 30.66 9.84 -1.87
CA ASP A 229 30.31 8.51 -2.39
C ASP A 229 28.93 8.51 -3.05
N PHE A 230 27.97 9.28 -2.52
CA PHE A 230 26.68 9.48 -3.16
C PHE A 230 26.79 10.27 -4.48
N CYS A 231 27.82 11.11 -4.65
CA CYS A 231 28.13 11.82 -5.89
C CYS A 231 28.89 10.96 -6.92
N LYS A 232 29.12 9.66 -6.68
CA LYS A 232 29.69 8.79 -7.72
C LYS A 232 28.69 8.56 -8.86
N GLY A 233 29.17 7.98 -9.96
CA GLY A 233 28.47 7.84 -11.24
C GLY A 233 27.08 7.20 -11.14
N GLU A 234 26.32 7.28 -12.24
CA GLU A 234 24.88 7.00 -12.26
C GLU A 234 24.51 5.62 -11.71
N ASN A 235 25.32 4.58 -11.93
CA ASN A 235 25.03 3.23 -11.44
C ASN A 235 25.70 2.91 -10.08
N ASP A 236 26.85 3.52 -9.78
CA ASP A 236 27.68 3.13 -8.63
C ASP A 236 27.05 3.54 -7.29
N ALA A 237 26.25 4.61 -7.28
CA ALA A 237 25.67 5.17 -6.06
C ALA A 237 24.22 4.70 -5.79
N VAL A 238 23.52 4.14 -6.77
CA VAL A 238 22.08 3.79 -6.63
C VAL A 238 21.85 2.85 -5.46
N GLY A 239 22.69 1.81 -5.33
CA GLY A 239 22.62 0.89 -4.19
C GLY A 239 22.73 1.59 -2.84
N LEU A 240 23.57 2.63 -2.72
CA LEU A 240 23.71 3.41 -1.49
C LEU A 240 22.43 4.18 -1.16
N PHE A 241 21.80 4.81 -2.16
CA PHE A 241 20.52 5.50 -1.94
C PHE A 241 19.41 4.53 -1.56
N VAL A 242 19.30 3.39 -2.25
CA VAL A 242 18.26 2.39 -1.96
C VAL A 242 18.41 1.85 -0.54
N LEU A 243 19.62 1.43 -0.15
CA LEU A 243 19.87 0.89 1.20
C LEU A 243 19.66 1.95 2.30
N HIS A 244 20.11 3.19 2.08
CA HIS A 244 19.87 4.29 3.01
C HIS A 244 18.37 4.58 3.16
N ASN A 245 17.66 4.76 2.04
CA ASN A 245 16.23 5.07 2.05
C ASN A 245 15.41 3.93 2.64
N LEU A 246 15.79 2.67 2.38
CA LEU A 246 15.14 1.50 2.97
C LEU A 246 15.33 1.49 4.48
N PHE A 247 16.55 1.72 4.96
CA PHE A 247 16.81 1.76 6.40
C PHE A 247 16.01 2.85 7.11
N THR A 248 15.99 4.07 6.56
CA THR A 248 15.26 5.17 7.19
C THR A 248 13.74 4.94 7.13
N PHE A 249 13.24 4.33 6.06
CA PHE A 249 11.83 3.95 5.92
C PHE A 249 11.42 2.87 6.93
N LEU A 250 12.23 1.80 7.05
CA LEU A 250 11.99 0.75 8.05
C LEU A 250 12.10 1.26 9.47
N LYS A 251 13.04 2.18 9.76
CA LYS A 251 13.14 2.81 11.09
C LYS A 251 11.86 3.57 11.44
N TYR A 252 11.29 4.30 10.48
CA TYR A 252 10.02 5.00 10.69
C TYR A 252 8.87 4.04 10.98
N ILE A 253 8.74 2.98 10.19
CA ILE A 253 7.73 1.93 10.41
C ILE A 253 7.90 1.28 11.78
N HIS A 254 9.12 0.88 12.13
CA HIS A 254 9.43 0.23 13.40
C HIS A 254 9.08 1.09 14.62
N VAL A 255 9.30 2.41 14.53
CA VAL A 255 8.86 3.32 15.60
C VAL A 255 7.34 3.26 15.74
N LEU A 256 6.59 3.42 14.66
CA LEU A 256 5.12 3.39 14.72
C LEU A 256 4.58 2.04 15.21
N ASP A 257 5.15 0.94 14.72
CA ASP A 257 4.81 -0.43 15.11
C ASP A 257 5.02 -0.64 16.61
N ALA A 258 6.17 -0.22 17.15
CA ALA A 258 6.44 -0.29 18.59
C ALA A 258 5.54 0.63 19.43
N LEU A 259 5.17 1.80 18.90
CA LEU A 259 4.19 2.67 19.56
C LEU A 259 2.80 2.03 19.61
N CYS A 260 2.45 1.18 18.64
CA CYS A 260 1.16 0.50 18.56
C CYS A 260 0.93 -0.52 19.70
N ASP A 261 2.00 -0.96 20.39
CA ASP A 261 1.88 -1.76 21.61
C ASP A 261 1.18 -0.98 22.75
N ASP A 262 1.23 0.35 22.73
CA ASP A 262 0.52 1.26 23.64
C ASP A 262 -0.34 2.23 22.84
N LYS A 263 -1.64 1.91 22.76
CA LYS A 263 -2.61 2.67 21.97
C LYS A 263 -2.65 4.15 22.34
N ASP A 264 -2.53 4.50 23.62
CA ASP A 264 -2.58 5.90 24.06
C ASP A 264 -1.32 6.66 23.60
N LEU A 265 -0.15 6.02 23.67
CA LEU A 265 1.09 6.60 23.18
C LEU A 265 1.09 6.75 21.65
N PHE A 266 0.54 5.76 20.93
CA PHE A 266 0.33 5.87 19.49
C PHE A 266 -0.58 7.06 19.15
N LEU A 267 -1.70 7.22 19.85
CA LEU A 267 -2.61 8.35 19.62
C LEU A 267 -1.97 9.71 19.93
N GLN A 268 -1.16 9.81 20.99
CA GLN A 268 -0.36 11.02 21.27
C GLN A 268 0.59 11.36 20.11
N TYR A 269 1.20 10.35 19.49
CA TYR A 269 2.03 10.54 18.31
C TYR A 269 1.21 11.07 17.12
N ILE A 270 0.01 10.52 16.87
CA ILE A 270 -0.89 11.00 15.81
C ILE A 270 -1.24 12.47 16.04
N GLU A 271 -1.68 12.83 17.23
CA GLU A 271 -2.04 14.20 17.58
C GLU A 271 -0.87 15.18 17.43
N SER A 272 0.33 14.76 17.83
CA SER A 272 1.51 15.62 17.84
C SER A 272 2.11 15.86 16.45
N PHE A 273 2.02 14.87 15.56
CA PHE A 273 2.85 14.87 14.35
C PHE A 273 2.09 14.66 13.04
N CYS A 274 0.92 14.04 13.05
CA CYS A 274 0.19 13.72 11.83
C CYS A 274 -0.67 14.89 11.34
N LYS A 275 -0.99 14.86 10.04
CA LYS A 275 -1.91 15.83 9.43
C LYS A 275 -3.35 15.50 9.80
N ASP A 276 -4.22 16.51 9.73
CA ASP A 276 -5.65 16.38 9.96
C ASP A 276 -6.27 15.19 9.24
N GLU A 277 -5.94 14.90 7.98
CA GLU A 277 -6.53 13.76 7.27
C GLU A 277 -6.17 12.41 7.86
N THR A 278 -4.92 12.24 8.32
CA THR A 278 -4.50 11.01 9.01
C THR A 278 -5.23 10.90 10.34
N THR A 279 -5.30 11.99 11.11
CA THR A 279 -6.01 12.03 12.39
C THR A 279 -7.49 11.68 12.21
N LYS A 280 -8.15 12.24 11.19
CA LYS A 280 -9.56 11.92 10.87
C LYS A 280 -9.77 10.48 10.41
N ALA A 281 -8.81 9.89 9.72
CA ALA A 281 -8.87 8.47 9.37
C ALA A 281 -8.79 7.58 10.61
N ILE A 282 -7.92 7.91 11.58
CA ILE A 282 -7.82 7.20 12.87
C ILE A 282 -9.10 7.41 13.70
N GLU A 283 -9.62 8.64 13.79
CA GLU A 283 -10.90 8.92 14.46
C GLU A 283 -12.07 8.11 13.85
N MET A 284 -12.06 7.90 12.53
CA MET A 284 -13.05 7.06 11.86
C MET A 284 -12.95 5.58 12.27
N MET A 285 -11.74 5.06 12.44
CA MET A 285 -11.50 3.69 12.90
C MET A 285 -11.85 3.53 14.39
N MET A 286 -11.55 4.54 15.23
CA MET A 286 -11.97 4.57 16.63
C MET A 286 -13.49 4.59 16.78
N TYR A 287 -14.17 5.40 15.98
CA TYR A 287 -15.63 5.43 15.96
C TYR A 287 -16.22 4.08 15.57
N TYR A 288 -15.54 3.33 14.68
CA TYR A 288 -15.92 1.96 14.37
C TYR A 288 -15.71 1.01 15.57
N GLU A 289 -14.60 1.12 16.30
CA GLU A 289 -14.35 0.33 17.54
C GLU A 289 -15.37 0.61 18.66
N GLU A 290 -15.95 1.81 18.69
CA GLU A 290 -17.06 2.16 19.60
C GLU A 290 -18.38 1.43 19.26
N GLY A 291 -18.41 0.60 18.21
CA GLY A 291 -19.54 -0.23 17.82
C GLY A 291 -20.39 0.34 16.69
N HIS A 292 -19.94 1.41 16.04
CA HIS A 292 -20.64 1.99 14.89
C HIS A 292 -20.37 1.20 13.60
N THR A 293 -21.38 1.10 12.75
CA THR A 293 -21.26 0.43 11.46
C THR A 293 -20.41 1.23 10.47
N THR A 294 -19.85 0.55 9.47
CA THR A 294 -19.09 1.15 8.37
C THR A 294 -19.88 2.26 7.67
N ILE A 295 -21.20 2.09 7.53
CA ILE A 295 -22.10 3.10 6.93
C ILE A 295 -22.17 4.35 7.80
N GLU A 296 -22.28 4.22 9.12
CA GLU A 296 -22.31 5.34 10.06
C GLU A 296 -20.97 6.09 10.07
N CYS A 297 -19.86 5.35 10.11
CA CYS A 297 -18.51 5.91 10.00
C CYS A 297 -18.35 6.68 8.69
N TYR A 298 -18.68 6.06 7.55
CA TYR A 298 -18.57 6.69 6.24
C TYR A 298 -19.39 7.99 6.15
N LYS A 299 -20.63 8.00 6.66
CA LYS A 299 -21.48 9.20 6.67
C LYS A 299 -20.91 10.32 7.54
N LYS A 300 -20.46 9.99 8.76
CA LYS A 300 -19.91 10.96 9.71
C LYS A 300 -18.64 11.61 9.19
N PHE A 301 -17.77 10.84 8.53
CA PHE A 301 -16.46 11.30 8.07
C PHE A 301 -16.40 11.66 6.58
N LEU A 302 -17.53 11.61 5.86
CA LEU A 302 -17.63 11.92 4.42
C LEU A 302 -16.93 13.23 3.99
N PRO A 303 -16.99 14.34 4.76
CA PRO A 303 -16.33 15.59 4.36
C PRO A 303 -14.79 15.52 4.29
N TYR A 304 -14.17 14.55 4.95
CA TYR A 304 -12.71 14.44 5.04
C TYR A 304 -12.08 13.64 3.90
N PHE A 305 -12.88 12.86 3.16
CA PHE A 305 -12.39 12.17 1.97
C PHE A 305 -11.93 13.18 0.91
N LYS A 306 -10.81 12.88 0.24
CA LYS A 306 -10.21 13.76 -0.77
C LYS A 306 -11.16 14.03 -1.94
N PHE A 307 -11.96 13.04 -2.35
CA PHE A 307 -12.94 13.21 -3.42
C PHE A 307 -14.05 14.21 -3.07
N SER A 308 -14.49 14.24 -1.80
CA SER A 308 -15.50 15.19 -1.32
C SER A 308 -14.98 16.63 -1.37
N ARG A 309 -13.72 16.84 -0.97
CA ARG A 309 -13.05 18.16 -1.00
C ARG A 309 -12.84 18.68 -2.42
N GLN A 310 -12.60 17.80 -3.39
CA GLN A 310 -12.47 18.20 -4.80
C GLN A 310 -13.80 18.63 -5.41
N GLN A 311 -14.92 18.03 -5.00
CA GLN A 311 -16.26 18.42 -5.45
C GLN A 311 -16.67 19.79 -4.90
N SER A 312 -16.42 20.07 -3.62
CA SER A 312 -16.75 21.37 -3.01
C SER A 312 -15.95 22.53 -3.65
N LEU A 313 -14.65 22.33 -3.93
CA LEU A 313 -13.80 23.31 -4.61
C LEU A 313 -14.21 23.58 -6.07
N ARG A 314 -14.85 22.61 -6.74
CA ARG A 314 -15.39 22.82 -8.10
C ARG A 314 -16.69 23.62 -8.05
N GLN A 315 -17.56 23.36 -7.07
CA GLN A 315 -18.79 24.12 -6.89
C GLN A 315 -18.54 25.57 -6.48
N SER A 316 -17.53 25.84 -5.64
CA SER A 316 -17.17 27.20 -5.23
C SER A 316 -16.49 28.05 -6.31
N ARG A 317 -16.05 27.45 -7.42
CA ARG A 317 -15.47 28.15 -8.59
C ARG A 317 -16.52 28.47 -9.67
N LEU A 318 -17.76 28.01 -9.50
CA LEU A 318 -18.88 28.24 -10.40
C LEU A 318 -19.87 29.30 -9.87
N ILE A 319 -19.51 29.95 -8.74
CA ILE A 319 -20.20 31.08 -8.11
C ILE A 319 -19.25 32.28 -8.18
#